data_AF-A0AAC9KXF6-F1
#
_entry.id   AF-A0AAC9KXF6-F1
#
_cell.length_a   1.000
_cell.length_b   1.000
_cell.length_c   1.000
_cell.angle_alpha   90.00
_cell.angle_beta   90.00
_cell.angle_gamma   90.00
#
_symmetry.space_group_name_H-M   'P 1'
#
loop_
_entity.id
_entity.type
_entity.pdbx_description
1 polymer ?
#
loop_
_entity_poly.entity_id
_entity_poly.type
_entity_poly.pdbx_seq_one_letter_code
_entity_poly.pdbx_strand_id
1 'polypeptide(L)'
;MKKISSVILLTAFIVFINCKSNAGEVSNTNDPEKEFYQSIIKLGNGFLDVFTSFGGLVADAFGLKADPKKSEVQKYFTSIATKLETTISSLASLPKGNGEGTTGKTGNDTANDAGNAVDSAIKEISEMLKAIADAAKEAAKAASGGDTSIGNVVSDAAAAGAADASSVQGIAKGMKAIVDAAEATAGKAAGSKEEKKELLKAASDTGTATGTDNADAGHLFSGAANQGANNAQAQKAAGAINAVSGEQILKEIVDAAGKSGAAGGQQAAAATNPISAAIGADQGNGAFTAAGGGMNQNSKVAAAIVLRGMAKDGKFAVTNAAHANHKDGVKSAVESGVNKTILALTGIVKEAVDAGLKTIVTAVKSAGGDNTKAKN
;
A
#
# COMPACT_ATOMS: atom_id res chain seq x y z
N MET A 1 -18.18 -6.70 -7.19
CA MET A 1 -17.53 -7.92 -7.74
C MET A 1 -16.82 -7.58 -9.05
N LYS A 2 -15.50 -7.36 -9.01
CA LYS A 2 -14.60 -7.29 -10.18
C LYS A 2 -13.22 -7.77 -9.72
N LYS A 3 -13.06 -9.08 -9.46
CA LYS A 3 -11.79 -9.69 -8.98
C LYS A 3 -11.10 -10.60 -10.02
N ILE A 4 -11.47 -10.49 -11.31
CA ILE A 4 -11.02 -11.43 -12.35
C ILE A 4 -9.98 -10.83 -13.31
N SER A 5 -9.59 -9.55 -13.18
CA SER A 5 -8.85 -8.89 -14.27
C SER A 5 -7.33 -9.10 -14.27
N SER A 6 -6.69 -9.38 -13.12
CA SER A 6 -5.22 -9.47 -13.04
C SER A 6 -4.67 -10.82 -13.56
N VAL A 7 -5.33 -11.94 -13.24
CA VAL A 7 -4.95 -13.29 -13.76
C VAL A 7 -5.29 -13.46 -15.24
N ILE A 8 -6.38 -12.85 -15.72
CA ILE A 8 -6.76 -12.88 -17.14
C ILE A 8 -5.73 -12.12 -18.00
N LEU A 9 -5.07 -11.09 -17.47
CA LEU A 9 -4.07 -10.35 -18.24
C LEU A 9 -2.76 -11.13 -18.37
N LEU A 10 -2.34 -11.87 -17.33
CA LEU A 10 -1.17 -12.74 -17.38
C LEU A 10 -1.38 -13.93 -18.33
N THR A 11 -2.59 -14.51 -18.34
CA THR A 11 -2.96 -15.54 -19.31
C THR A 11 -3.13 -14.98 -20.72
N ALA A 12 -3.67 -13.76 -20.89
CA ALA A 12 -3.66 -13.08 -22.19
C ALA A 12 -2.22 -12.78 -22.65
N PHE A 13 -1.31 -12.40 -21.76
CA PHE A 13 0.12 -12.25 -22.02
C PHE A 13 0.69 -13.55 -22.63
N ILE A 14 0.46 -14.69 -21.98
CA ILE A 14 0.94 -16.02 -22.41
C ILE A 14 0.25 -16.50 -23.71
N VAL A 15 -1.04 -16.18 -23.90
CA VAL A 15 -1.79 -16.53 -25.11
C VAL A 15 -1.35 -15.69 -26.33
N PHE A 16 -1.03 -14.41 -26.14
CA PHE A 16 -0.48 -13.58 -27.23
C PHE A 16 0.94 -13.97 -27.62
N ILE A 17 1.74 -14.50 -26.68
CA ILE A 17 3.05 -15.12 -26.99
C ILE A 17 2.86 -16.41 -27.81
N ASN A 18 1.86 -17.23 -27.48
CA ASN A 18 1.61 -18.50 -28.19
C ASN A 18 0.87 -18.33 -29.54
N CYS A 19 0.17 -17.22 -29.79
CA CYS A 19 -0.56 -17.01 -31.04
C CYS A 19 0.30 -16.56 -32.24
N LYS A 20 1.64 -16.50 -32.11
CA LYS A 20 2.53 -16.34 -33.28
C LYS A 20 3.81 -17.17 -33.21
N SER A 21 3.92 -18.12 -32.28
CA SER A 21 5.01 -19.10 -32.25
C SER A 21 4.56 -20.45 -32.79
N ASN A 22 4.25 -20.51 -34.08
CA ASN A 22 4.57 -21.73 -34.84
C ASN A 22 6.08 -21.65 -35.16
N ALA A 23 6.89 -21.93 -34.16
CA ALA A 23 8.33 -22.09 -34.29
C ALA A 23 8.72 -23.39 -33.60
N GLY A 24 8.28 -24.50 -34.22
CA GLY A 24 9.15 -25.66 -34.28
C GLY A 24 10.44 -25.22 -34.99
N GLU A 25 11.55 -25.82 -34.55
CA GLU A 25 12.94 -25.55 -34.93
C GLU A 25 13.65 -24.38 -34.23
N VAL A 26 14.58 -24.81 -33.38
CA VAL A 26 15.78 -24.11 -32.94
C VAL A 26 16.63 -23.84 -34.20
N SER A 27 16.41 -22.72 -34.86
CA SER A 27 17.37 -22.18 -35.82
C SER A 27 18.21 -21.10 -35.14
N ASN A 28 19.52 -21.28 -35.18
CA ASN A 28 20.55 -20.30 -34.81
C ASN A 28 20.48 -19.08 -35.75
N THR A 29 19.50 -18.22 -35.55
CA THR A 29 19.38 -16.94 -36.25
C THR A 29 19.15 -15.87 -35.21
N ASN A 30 20.10 -14.93 -35.09
CA ASN A 30 20.01 -13.67 -34.36
C ASN A 30 18.88 -12.81 -34.95
N ASP A 31 17.64 -13.26 -34.79
CA ASP A 31 16.45 -12.59 -35.26
C ASP A 31 16.02 -11.58 -34.17
N PRO A 32 16.18 -10.28 -34.42
CA PRO A 32 15.92 -9.25 -33.42
C PRO A 32 14.45 -9.24 -32.95
N GLU A 33 13.49 -9.75 -33.75
CA GLU A 33 12.12 -9.93 -33.27
C GLU A 33 12.04 -11.04 -32.22
N LYS A 34 12.66 -12.21 -32.44
CA LYS A 34 12.68 -13.32 -31.45
C LYS A 34 13.38 -12.90 -30.16
N GLU A 35 14.48 -12.14 -30.24
CA GLU A 35 15.18 -11.63 -29.04
C GLU A 35 14.33 -10.62 -28.26
N PHE A 36 13.61 -9.73 -28.96
CA PHE A 36 12.68 -8.79 -28.35
C PHE A 36 11.50 -9.51 -27.67
N TYR A 37 10.86 -10.48 -28.32
CA TYR A 37 9.80 -11.29 -27.71
C TYR A 37 10.30 -12.09 -26.50
N GLN A 38 11.48 -12.71 -26.57
CA GLN A 38 12.09 -13.38 -25.42
C GLN A 38 12.37 -12.42 -24.26
N SER A 39 12.77 -11.19 -24.55
CA SER A 39 13.02 -10.15 -23.53
C SER A 39 11.74 -9.73 -22.82
N ILE A 40 10.63 -9.65 -23.56
CA ILE A 40 9.31 -9.36 -23.00
C ILE A 40 8.74 -10.54 -22.20
N ILE A 41 8.98 -11.77 -22.63
CA ILE A 41 8.61 -12.97 -21.86
C ILE A 41 9.37 -13.00 -20.52
N LYS A 42 10.68 -12.74 -20.55
CA LYS A 42 11.51 -12.63 -19.34
C LYS A 42 11.02 -11.50 -18.43
N LEU A 43 10.61 -10.36 -19.01
CA LEU A 43 10.02 -9.26 -18.25
C LEU A 43 8.71 -9.66 -17.57
N GLY A 44 7.79 -10.30 -18.30
CA GLY A 44 6.53 -10.81 -17.77
C GLY A 44 6.74 -11.79 -16.61
N ASN A 45 7.72 -12.69 -16.72
CA ASN A 45 8.10 -13.62 -15.66
C ASN A 45 8.70 -12.90 -14.44
N GLY A 46 9.59 -11.92 -14.65
CA GLY A 46 10.16 -11.13 -13.56
C GLY A 46 9.11 -10.33 -12.77
N PHE A 47 8.12 -9.75 -13.45
CA PHE A 47 6.98 -9.10 -12.79
C PHE A 47 6.09 -10.09 -12.04
N LEU A 48 5.86 -11.29 -12.59
CA LEU A 48 5.09 -12.33 -11.94
C LEU A 48 5.74 -12.80 -10.63
N ASP A 49 7.06 -12.94 -10.61
CA ASP A 49 7.82 -13.29 -9.40
C ASP A 49 7.67 -12.22 -8.32
N VAL A 50 7.81 -10.95 -8.70
CA VAL A 50 7.59 -9.81 -7.80
C VAL A 50 6.17 -9.85 -7.21
N PHE A 51 5.15 -10.07 -8.05
CA PHE A 51 3.75 -10.11 -7.63
C PHE A 51 3.42 -11.29 -6.71
N THR A 52 3.90 -12.48 -7.05
CA THR A 52 3.75 -13.70 -6.26
C THR A 52 4.41 -13.51 -4.89
N SER A 53 5.59 -12.87 -4.89
CA SER A 53 6.33 -12.61 -3.67
C SER A 53 5.65 -11.56 -2.77
N PHE A 54 4.88 -10.59 -3.31
CA PHE A 54 4.05 -9.69 -2.49
C PHE A 54 2.87 -10.44 -1.85
N GLY A 55 2.29 -11.42 -2.56
CA GLY A 55 1.26 -12.29 -2.00
C GLY A 55 1.78 -13.11 -0.80
N GLY A 56 2.96 -13.73 -0.95
CA GLY A 56 3.62 -14.46 0.14
C GLY A 56 3.94 -13.57 1.35
N LEU A 57 4.44 -12.36 1.11
CA LEU A 57 4.80 -11.42 2.18
C LEU A 57 3.63 -11.10 3.12
N VAL A 58 2.44 -10.82 2.56
CA VAL A 58 1.27 -10.50 3.39
C VAL A 58 0.76 -11.73 4.13
N ALA A 59 0.80 -12.91 3.49
CA ALA A 59 0.43 -14.16 4.13
C ALA A 59 1.36 -14.49 5.31
N ASP A 60 2.66 -14.32 5.14
CA ASP A 60 3.70 -14.65 6.13
C ASP A 60 3.73 -13.67 7.31
N ALA A 61 3.54 -12.37 7.05
CA ALA A 61 3.63 -11.33 8.07
C ALA A 61 2.33 -11.17 8.89
N PHE A 62 1.17 -11.22 8.23
CA PHE A 62 -0.12 -10.85 8.84
C PHE A 62 -1.28 -11.82 8.55
N GLY A 63 -1.09 -12.83 7.68
CA GLY A 63 -2.13 -13.78 7.31
C GLY A 63 -2.29 -14.97 8.25
N LEU A 64 -1.20 -15.45 8.86
CA LEU A 64 -1.21 -16.70 9.66
C LEU A 64 -0.30 -16.68 10.91
N LYS A 65 0.39 -15.57 11.19
CA LYS A 65 1.34 -15.49 12.31
C LYS A 65 0.59 -15.27 13.62
N ALA A 66 0.78 -16.16 14.59
CA ALA A 66 0.32 -15.92 15.96
C ALA A 66 1.13 -14.75 16.55
N ASP A 67 0.43 -13.72 17.04
CA ASP A 67 1.03 -12.54 17.68
C ASP A 67 2.01 -11.72 16.81
N PRO A 68 1.53 -11.09 15.73
CA PRO A 68 2.33 -10.18 14.91
C PRO A 68 2.95 -9.05 15.73
N LYS A 69 4.22 -8.77 15.44
CA LYS A 69 5.02 -7.74 16.12
C LYS A 69 5.08 -6.45 15.30
N LYS A 70 5.36 -5.32 15.96
CA LYS A 70 5.59 -4.05 15.27
C LYS A 70 6.78 -4.11 14.30
N SER A 71 7.80 -4.93 14.60
CA SER A 71 8.91 -5.21 13.69
C SER A 71 8.48 -5.89 12.38
N GLU A 72 7.34 -6.59 12.35
CA GLU A 72 6.78 -7.14 11.11
C GLU A 72 6.21 -6.03 10.20
N VAL A 73 5.75 -4.91 10.77
CA VAL A 73 5.34 -3.72 9.98
C VAL A 73 6.55 -3.13 9.27
N GLN A 74 7.69 -3.00 9.98
CA GLN A 74 8.95 -2.57 9.37
C GLN A 74 9.39 -3.54 8.26
N LYS A 75 9.39 -4.85 8.53
CA LYS A 75 9.76 -5.88 7.53
C LYS A 75 8.87 -5.83 6.30
N TYR A 76 7.58 -5.60 6.46
CA TYR A 76 6.64 -5.44 5.36
C TYR A 76 7.06 -4.29 4.44
N PHE A 77 7.27 -3.09 4.99
CA PHE A 77 7.67 -1.93 4.20
C PHE A 77 9.05 -2.08 3.57
N THR A 78 10.03 -2.61 4.30
CA THR A 78 11.36 -2.94 3.75
C THR A 78 11.25 -3.92 2.59
N SER A 79 10.43 -4.96 2.73
CA SER A 79 10.23 -5.95 1.68
C SER A 79 9.57 -5.37 0.44
N ILE A 80 8.61 -4.44 0.60
CA ILE A 80 8.06 -3.69 -0.52
C ILE A 80 9.17 -2.92 -1.23
N ALA A 81 9.95 -2.14 -0.50
CA ALA A 81 11.03 -1.35 -1.07
C ALA A 81 12.03 -2.23 -1.85
N THR A 82 12.57 -3.26 -1.22
CA THR A 82 13.57 -4.14 -1.83
C THR A 82 13.05 -4.83 -3.10
N LYS A 83 11.81 -5.34 -3.07
CA LYS A 83 11.23 -6.04 -4.23
C LYS A 83 10.98 -5.09 -5.41
N LEU A 84 10.52 -3.87 -5.13
CA LEU A 84 10.36 -2.86 -6.17
C LEU A 84 11.72 -2.43 -6.74
N GLU A 85 12.77 -2.30 -5.92
CA GLU A 85 14.14 -2.04 -6.40
C GLU A 85 14.71 -3.17 -7.26
N THR A 86 14.46 -4.42 -6.88
CA THR A 86 14.79 -5.58 -7.72
C THR A 86 14.05 -5.49 -9.06
N THR A 87 12.76 -5.13 -9.05
CA THR A 87 11.96 -4.95 -10.27
C THR A 87 12.55 -3.87 -11.18
N ILE A 88 12.93 -2.72 -10.61
CA ILE A 88 13.57 -1.61 -11.34
C ILE A 88 14.89 -2.08 -11.97
N SER A 89 15.70 -2.85 -11.24
CA SER A 89 16.96 -3.39 -11.77
C SER A 89 16.71 -4.36 -12.93
N SER A 90 15.69 -5.22 -12.82
CA SER A 90 15.27 -6.11 -13.91
C SER A 90 14.77 -5.34 -15.13
N LEU A 91 13.98 -4.28 -14.94
CA LEU A 91 13.54 -3.37 -16.01
C LEU A 91 14.72 -2.70 -16.72
N ALA A 92 15.72 -2.23 -15.97
CA ALA A 92 16.90 -1.57 -16.54
C ALA A 92 17.81 -2.54 -17.31
N SER A 93 17.77 -3.84 -16.97
CA SER A 93 18.55 -4.89 -17.65
C SER A 93 17.93 -5.39 -18.96
N LEU A 94 16.75 -4.88 -19.33
CA LEU A 94 16.11 -5.24 -20.59
C LEU A 94 16.96 -4.74 -21.77
N PRO A 95 17.11 -5.54 -22.83
CA PRO A 95 17.68 -5.06 -24.08
C PRO A 95 16.87 -3.87 -24.57
N LYS A 96 17.54 -2.72 -24.73
CA LYS A 96 16.94 -1.56 -25.38
C LYS A 96 16.63 -1.95 -26.83
N GLY A 97 15.41 -1.68 -27.29
CA GLY A 97 15.01 -1.99 -28.66
C GLY A 97 16.06 -1.42 -29.63
N ASN A 98 16.64 -2.29 -30.46
CA ASN A 98 17.80 -2.01 -31.30
C ASN A 98 17.79 -0.60 -31.91
N GLY A 99 18.66 0.26 -31.39
CA GLY A 99 19.09 1.51 -32.01
C GLY A 99 20.58 1.49 -32.38
N GLU A 100 21.26 0.35 -32.27
CA GLU A 100 22.63 0.18 -32.80
C GLU A 100 22.61 -0.64 -34.07
N GLY A 101 22.28 0.05 -35.15
CA GLY A 101 22.39 -0.41 -36.51
C GLY A 101 22.72 0.77 -37.41
N THR A 102 24.01 1.12 -37.42
CA THR A 102 24.78 1.86 -38.45
C THR A 102 25.41 3.17 -37.99
N THR A 103 26.73 3.10 -37.83
CA THR A 103 27.64 4.20 -38.14
C THR A 103 27.38 4.70 -39.55
N GLY A 104 26.77 5.88 -39.66
CA GLY A 104 26.88 6.76 -40.82
C GLY A 104 25.72 6.73 -41.81
N LYS A 105 24.80 7.70 -41.71
CA LYS A 105 24.53 8.64 -42.82
C LYS A 105 23.78 9.87 -42.32
N THR A 106 24.32 11.04 -42.65
CA THR A 106 23.67 12.34 -42.65
C THR A 106 22.49 12.34 -43.62
N GLY A 107 21.27 12.64 -43.17
CA GLY A 107 20.14 12.85 -44.06
C GLY A 107 18.81 12.85 -43.31
N ASN A 108 18.16 14.00 -43.32
CA ASN A 108 16.78 14.25 -42.92
C ASN A 108 15.82 13.12 -43.36
N ASP A 109 15.31 12.33 -42.42
CA ASP A 109 14.01 11.63 -42.53
C ASP A 109 13.55 11.11 -41.15
N THR A 110 12.26 11.30 -40.88
CA THR A 110 11.55 10.97 -39.65
C THR A 110 11.33 9.47 -39.53
N ALA A 111 12.31 8.70 -39.03
CA ALA A 111 12.14 7.24 -38.87
C ALA A 111 13.07 6.63 -37.78
N ASN A 112 12.58 6.58 -36.54
CA ASN A 112 12.69 5.46 -35.57
C ASN A 112 12.21 5.90 -34.17
N ASP A 113 10.89 6.01 -34.00
CA ASP A 113 10.26 6.46 -32.74
C ASP A 113 9.84 5.28 -31.82
N ALA A 114 9.98 4.04 -32.29
CA ALA A 114 9.52 2.84 -31.60
C ALA A 114 10.41 2.41 -30.41
N GLY A 115 11.75 2.51 -30.55
CA GLY A 115 12.69 2.27 -29.44
C GLY A 115 12.55 3.34 -28.34
N ASN A 116 12.30 4.58 -28.77
CA ASN A 116 12.07 5.73 -27.89
C ASN A 116 10.78 5.57 -27.05
N ALA A 117 9.69 5.05 -27.64
CA ALA A 117 8.42 4.83 -26.94
C ALA A 117 8.50 3.73 -25.87
N VAL A 118 9.18 2.61 -26.16
CA VAL A 118 9.37 1.51 -25.19
C VAL A 118 10.30 1.95 -24.06
N ASP A 119 11.42 2.60 -24.38
CA ASP A 119 12.35 3.14 -23.38
C ASP A 119 11.67 4.19 -22.49
N SER A 120 10.81 5.04 -23.07
CA SER A 120 10.01 6.02 -22.32
C SER A 120 9.04 5.35 -21.35
N ALA A 121 8.33 4.30 -21.79
CA ALA A 121 7.41 3.55 -20.92
C ALA A 121 8.15 2.84 -19.78
N ILE A 122 9.31 2.22 -20.07
CA ILE A 122 10.17 1.58 -19.06
C ILE A 122 10.65 2.62 -18.04
N LYS A 123 11.08 3.80 -18.50
CA LYS A 123 11.53 4.89 -17.64
C LYS A 123 10.41 5.37 -16.72
N GLU A 124 9.22 5.63 -17.25
CA GLU A 124 8.07 6.12 -16.49
C GLU A 124 7.68 5.15 -15.36
N ILE A 125 7.67 3.85 -15.64
CA ILE A 125 7.37 2.84 -14.62
C ILE A 125 8.50 2.71 -13.62
N SER A 126 9.75 2.77 -14.06
CA SER A 126 10.90 2.72 -13.15
C SER A 126 10.89 3.89 -12.16
N GLU A 127 10.52 5.08 -12.61
CA GLU A 127 10.34 6.27 -11.76
C GLU A 127 9.19 6.08 -10.76
N MET A 128 8.06 5.53 -11.19
CA MET A 128 6.94 5.18 -10.30
C MET A 128 7.36 4.18 -9.22
N LEU A 129 7.93 3.04 -9.64
CA LEU A 129 8.36 1.98 -8.72
C LEU A 129 9.39 2.54 -7.73
N LYS A 130 10.28 3.43 -8.19
CA LYS A 130 11.27 4.09 -7.33
C LYS A 130 10.60 5.00 -6.29
N ALA A 131 9.62 5.81 -6.70
CA ALA A 131 8.89 6.67 -5.79
C ALA A 131 8.14 5.85 -4.71
N ILE A 132 7.50 4.75 -5.10
CA ILE A 132 6.84 3.84 -4.15
C ILE A 132 7.87 3.17 -3.23
N ALA A 133 9.00 2.71 -3.76
CA ALA A 133 10.06 2.07 -2.97
C ALA A 133 10.67 3.02 -1.95
N ASP A 134 10.97 4.25 -2.35
CA ASP A 134 11.55 5.27 -1.46
C ASP A 134 10.54 5.68 -0.37
N ALA A 135 9.26 5.84 -0.71
CA ALA A 135 8.19 6.04 0.27
C ALA A 135 8.06 4.88 1.27
N ALA A 136 8.17 3.64 0.79
CA ALA A 136 8.16 2.45 1.64
C ALA A 136 9.38 2.40 2.58
N LYS A 137 10.57 2.81 2.14
CA LYS A 137 11.74 2.91 3.04
C LYS A 137 11.51 3.91 4.18
N GLU A 138 10.92 5.06 3.89
CA GLU A 138 10.60 6.05 4.92
C GLU A 138 9.55 5.52 5.90
N ALA A 139 8.52 4.82 5.41
CA ALA A 139 7.55 4.13 6.26
C ALA A 139 8.22 3.06 7.15
N ALA A 140 9.17 2.29 6.60
CA ALA A 140 9.92 1.28 7.33
C ALA A 140 10.77 1.88 8.45
N LYS A 141 11.46 3.01 8.19
CA LYS A 141 12.23 3.73 9.21
C LYS A 141 11.35 4.21 10.36
N ALA A 142 10.14 4.68 10.05
CA ALA A 142 9.18 5.12 11.05
C ALA A 142 8.58 3.96 11.86
N ALA A 143 8.48 2.75 11.30
CA ALA A 143 7.94 1.56 11.95
C ALA A 143 8.93 0.92 12.97
N SER A 144 9.57 1.72 13.81
CA SER A 144 10.65 1.32 14.72
C SER A 144 10.19 0.68 16.05
N GLY A 145 9.02 0.04 16.07
CA GLY A 145 8.38 -0.46 17.30
C GLY A 145 8.95 -1.77 17.88
N GLY A 146 9.92 -2.39 17.22
CA GLY A 146 10.61 -3.60 17.69
C GLY A 146 9.68 -4.81 17.91
N ASP A 147 10.05 -5.69 18.83
CA ASP A 147 9.36 -6.97 19.07
C ASP A 147 8.11 -6.88 19.97
N THR A 148 7.61 -5.67 20.16
CA THR A 148 6.34 -5.47 20.86
C THR A 148 5.18 -5.94 19.98
N SER A 149 4.15 -6.52 20.60
CA SER A 149 2.93 -6.92 19.87
C SER A 149 2.24 -5.70 19.26
N ILE A 150 1.64 -5.84 18.08
CA ILE A 150 0.83 -4.76 17.50
C ILE A 150 -0.44 -4.50 18.32
N GLY A 151 -1.00 -5.54 18.94
CA GLY A 151 -2.14 -5.45 19.86
C GLY A 151 -1.69 -5.46 21.32
N ASN A 152 -0.68 -4.64 21.68
CA ASN A 152 -0.15 -4.59 23.04
C ASN A 152 -1.15 -3.97 24.02
N VAL A 153 -1.84 -4.83 24.79
CA VAL A 153 -2.83 -4.41 25.79
C VAL A 153 -2.22 -4.44 27.19
N VAL A 154 -2.22 -3.28 27.84
CA VAL A 154 -1.74 -3.10 29.22
C VAL A 154 -2.92 -3.00 30.19
N SER A 155 -2.71 -3.49 31.41
CA SER A 155 -3.68 -3.35 32.50
C SER A 155 -3.54 -1.99 33.18
N ASP A 156 -4.63 -1.52 33.77
CA ASP A 156 -4.84 -0.13 34.19
C ASP A 156 -3.81 0.49 35.14
N ALA A 157 -3.07 -0.33 35.89
CA ALA A 157 -1.96 0.15 36.70
C ALA A 157 -0.86 0.82 35.83
N ALA A 158 -0.77 0.41 34.57
CA ALA A 158 0.05 1.02 33.53
C ALA A 158 -0.88 1.72 32.52
N ALA A 159 -0.80 3.05 32.45
CA ALA A 159 -1.45 3.80 31.39
C ALA A 159 -0.95 3.36 29.99
N ALA A 160 -1.77 3.60 28.95
CA ALA A 160 -1.28 3.43 27.58
C ALA A 160 -0.21 4.48 27.23
N GLY A 161 -0.25 5.64 27.90
CA GLY A 161 0.63 6.79 27.67
C GLY A 161 0.49 7.39 26.27
N ALA A 162 1.42 8.25 25.87
CA ALA A 162 1.57 8.63 24.46
C ALA A 162 2.35 7.57 23.66
N ALA A 163 2.01 7.39 22.39
CA ALA A 163 2.84 6.68 21.43
C ALA A 163 3.89 7.62 20.84
N ASP A 164 4.94 7.06 20.24
CA ASP A 164 5.96 7.87 19.60
C ASP A 164 5.39 8.65 18.41
N ALA A 165 5.40 9.98 18.53
CA ALA A 165 4.80 10.88 17.55
C ALA A 165 5.45 10.75 16.16
N SER A 166 6.78 10.60 16.12
CA SER A 166 7.55 10.46 14.88
C SER A 166 7.19 9.16 14.16
N SER A 167 7.01 8.07 14.90
CA SER A 167 6.60 6.77 14.37
C SER A 167 5.18 6.82 13.81
N VAL A 168 4.21 7.33 14.57
CA VAL A 168 2.80 7.44 14.10
C VAL A 168 2.74 8.29 12.83
N GLN A 169 3.34 9.49 12.84
CA GLN A 169 3.31 10.41 11.72
C GLN A 169 4.08 9.88 10.51
N GLY A 170 5.25 9.28 10.75
CA GLY A 170 6.10 8.73 9.70
C GLY A 170 5.43 7.55 8.98
N ILE A 171 4.78 6.64 9.72
CA ILE A 171 4.01 5.54 9.11
C ILE A 171 2.85 6.10 8.28
N ALA A 172 2.06 7.02 8.83
CA ALA A 172 0.92 7.61 8.11
C ALA A 172 1.35 8.35 6.84
N LYS A 173 2.41 9.18 6.92
CA LYS A 173 2.99 9.89 5.77
C LYS A 173 3.59 8.93 4.74
N GLY A 174 4.26 7.87 5.19
CA GLY A 174 4.80 6.83 4.32
C GLY A 174 3.72 6.10 3.53
N MET A 175 2.62 5.71 4.21
CA MET A 175 1.44 5.12 3.55
C MET A 175 0.82 6.08 2.52
N LYS A 176 0.67 7.37 2.87
CA LYS A 176 0.21 8.40 1.93
C LYS A 176 1.12 8.53 0.72
N ALA A 177 2.43 8.62 0.92
CA ALA A 177 3.39 8.77 -0.18
C ALA A 177 3.38 7.56 -1.13
N ILE A 178 3.20 6.34 -0.61
CA ILE A 178 2.99 5.14 -1.43
C ILE A 178 1.72 5.28 -2.29
N VAL A 179 0.61 5.68 -1.69
CA VAL A 179 -0.67 5.84 -2.40
C VAL A 179 -0.57 6.94 -3.46
N ASP A 180 -0.01 8.10 -3.13
CA ASP A 180 0.15 9.19 -4.09
C ASP A 180 1.04 8.82 -5.27
N ALA A 181 2.16 8.14 -5.01
CA ALA A 181 3.06 7.65 -6.07
C ALA A 181 2.38 6.62 -6.98
N ALA A 182 1.56 5.73 -6.40
CA ALA A 182 0.77 4.75 -7.15
C ALA A 182 -0.31 5.42 -8.03
N GLU A 183 -1.01 6.44 -7.50
CA GLU A 183 -2.10 7.13 -8.21
C GLU A 183 -1.61 8.07 -9.32
N ALA A 184 -0.47 8.74 -9.13
CA ALA A 184 0.09 9.67 -10.11
C ALA A 184 0.35 8.99 -11.47
N THR A 185 0.91 7.79 -11.47
CA THR A 185 1.24 7.06 -12.71
C THR A 185 0.02 6.35 -13.30
N ALA A 186 -0.88 5.85 -12.45
CA ALA A 186 -2.11 5.23 -12.93
C ALA A 186 -3.04 6.24 -13.63
N GLY A 187 -2.94 7.54 -13.29
CA GLY A 187 -3.56 8.65 -14.02
C GLY A 187 -2.97 8.84 -15.42
N LYS A 188 -1.63 8.86 -15.53
CA LYS A 188 -0.92 9.00 -16.82
C LYS A 188 -1.23 7.86 -17.79
N ALA A 189 -1.24 6.61 -17.31
CA ALA A 189 -1.52 5.42 -18.12
C ALA A 189 -2.96 5.34 -18.67
N ALA A 190 -3.91 6.11 -18.11
CA ALA A 190 -5.30 6.11 -18.56
C ALA A 190 -5.56 7.05 -19.75
N GLY A 191 -4.56 7.81 -20.22
CA GLY A 191 -4.74 8.81 -21.27
C GLY A 191 -5.68 9.97 -20.87
N SER A 192 -6.01 10.09 -19.58
CA SER A 192 -6.83 11.17 -19.06
C SER A 192 -5.99 12.44 -18.94
N LYS A 193 -6.56 13.58 -19.39
CA LYS A 193 -6.04 14.92 -19.04
C LYS A 193 -6.15 15.24 -17.54
N GLU A 194 -6.78 14.34 -16.78
CA GLU A 194 -6.87 14.38 -15.31
C GLU A 194 -5.66 13.63 -14.73
N GLU A 195 -4.83 14.36 -13.99
CA GLU A 195 -3.51 13.94 -13.50
C GLU A 195 -3.52 12.87 -12.40
N LYS A 196 -4.68 12.33 -12.01
CA LYS A 196 -4.77 11.37 -10.91
C LYS A 196 -5.91 10.36 -11.13
N LYS A 197 -5.56 9.08 -11.27
CA LYS A 197 -6.54 7.99 -11.11
C LYS A 197 -6.64 7.71 -9.63
N GLU A 198 -7.83 7.91 -9.05
CA GLU A 198 -8.11 7.51 -7.68
C GLU A 198 -8.12 5.96 -7.62
N LEU A 199 -7.01 5.38 -7.16
CA LEU A 199 -6.88 3.94 -6.92
C LEU A 199 -7.46 3.60 -5.56
N LEU A 200 -7.28 4.48 -4.58
CA LEU A 200 -7.86 4.33 -3.25
C LEU A 200 -9.34 4.71 -3.24
N LYS A 201 -10.15 3.84 -3.81
CA LYS A 201 -11.61 3.95 -3.74
C LYS A 201 -12.12 3.30 -2.48
N ALA A 202 -12.23 4.07 -1.41
CA ALA A 202 -13.11 3.69 -0.33
C ALA A 202 -14.54 4.04 -0.73
N ALA A 203 -15.49 3.12 -0.57
CA ALA A 203 -16.90 3.52 -0.57
C ALA A 203 -17.03 4.64 0.47
N SER A 204 -17.65 5.76 0.10
CA SER A 204 -18.09 6.75 1.08
C SER A 204 -18.84 5.99 2.16
N ASP A 205 -18.56 6.31 3.42
CA ASP A 205 -19.25 5.70 4.55
C ASP A 205 -20.74 6.01 4.36
N THR A 206 -21.48 5.06 3.79
CA THR A 206 -22.92 5.21 3.51
C THR A 206 -23.73 5.15 4.81
N GLY A 207 -23.07 4.79 5.91
CA GLY A 207 -23.50 5.12 7.26
C GLY A 207 -22.64 6.24 7.83
N THR A 208 -23.26 7.17 8.55
CA THR A 208 -22.61 7.95 9.61
C THR A 208 -21.81 9.21 9.23
N ALA A 209 -22.51 10.19 8.64
CA ALA A 209 -22.30 11.61 9.01
C ALA A 209 -22.71 11.90 10.49
N THR A 210 -23.23 10.88 11.20
CA THR A 210 -23.71 10.89 12.60
C THR A 210 -22.93 9.84 13.39
N GLY A 211 -22.32 10.18 14.53
CA GLY A 211 -21.44 9.29 15.31
C GLY A 211 -21.87 7.82 15.47
N THR A 212 -20.90 6.93 15.67
CA THR A 212 -21.13 5.49 15.85
C THR A 212 -21.13 5.09 17.32
N ASP A 213 -21.77 3.96 17.63
CA ASP A 213 -21.75 3.34 18.96
C ASP A 213 -20.37 2.80 19.37
N ASN A 214 -19.35 2.96 18.53
CA ASN A 214 -17.98 2.49 18.77
C ASN A 214 -17.02 3.60 19.19
N ALA A 215 -17.51 4.83 19.36
CA ALA A 215 -16.72 5.96 19.83
C ALA A 215 -16.01 5.69 21.17
N ASP A 216 -16.63 4.89 22.04
CA ASP A 216 -16.10 4.43 23.31
C ASP A 216 -14.78 3.62 23.21
N ALA A 217 -14.40 3.15 22.01
CA ALA A 217 -13.07 2.60 21.78
C ALA A 217 -11.95 3.61 22.11
N GLY A 218 -12.25 4.92 22.17
CA GLY A 218 -11.32 5.97 22.61
C GLY A 218 -10.74 5.73 24.00
N HIS A 219 -11.47 5.04 24.89
CA HIS A 219 -10.97 4.70 26.22
C HIS A 219 -9.76 3.75 26.20
N LEU A 220 -9.54 3.02 25.10
CA LEU A 220 -8.34 2.19 24.91
C LEU A 220 -7.06 3.04 24.78
N PHE A 221 -7.19 4.33 24.48
CA PHE A 221 -6.09 5.28 24.31
C PHE A 221 -5.80 6.07 25.59
N SER A 222 -6.35 5.66 26.75
CA SER A 222 -6.16 6.37 28.01
C SER A 222 -4.68 6.51 28.38
N GLY A 223 -4.22 7.76 28.52
CA GLY A 223 -2.94 8.11 29.12
C GLY A 223 -2.99 8.17 30.64
N ALA A 224 -4.18 8.28 31.23
CA ALA A 224 -4.30 8.25 32.69
C ALA A 224 -4.29 6.82 33.23
N ALA A 225 -3.54 6.60 34.32
CA ALA A 225 -3.58 5.36 35.07
C ALA A 225 -4.98 5.13 35.69
N ASN A 226 -5.40 3.87 35.79
CA ASN A 226 -6.69 3.44 36.34
C ASN A 226 -7.92 3.96 35.57
N GLN A 227 -7.75 4.33 34.29
CA GLN A 227 -8.77 4.94 33.43
C GLN A 227 -8.90 4.26 32.05
N GLY A 228 -8.28 3.10 31.86
CA GLY A 228 -8.40 2.29 30.65
C GLY A 228 -9.82 1.80 30.40
N ALA A 229 -10.04 1.27 29.20
CA ALA A 229 -11.36 0.79 28.79
C ALA A 229 -11.88 -0.34 29.69
N ASN A 230 -13.13 -0.24 30.12
CA ASN A 230 -13.84 -1.34 30.78
C ASN A 230 -14.26 -2.43 29.77
N ASN A 231 -14.91 -3.49 30.26
CA ASN A 231 -15.32 -4.64 29.43
C ASN A 231 -16.12 -4.23 28.18
N ALA A 232 -17.15 -3.40 28.35
CA ALA A 232 -18.02 -2.98 27.25
C ALA A 232 -17.27 -2.07 26.26
N GLN A 233 -16.43 -1.17 26.76
CA GLN A 233 -15.64 -0.24 25.94
C GLN A 233 -14.55 -0.95 25.14
N ALA A 234 -13.90 -1.96 25.72
CA ALA A 234 -12.86 -2.74 25.05
C ALA A 234 -13.40 -3.46 23.79
N GLN A 235 -14.63 -3.93 23.82
CA GLN A 235 -15.28 -4.61 22.70
C GLN A 235 -15.57 -3.68 21.50
N LYS A 236 -15.62 -2.35 21.73
CA LYS A 236 -15.92 -1.37 20.68
C LYS A 236 -14.85 -1.26 19.61
N ALA A 237 -13.59 -1.61 19.93
CA ALA A 237 -12.54 -1.72 18.93
C ALA A 237 -12.90 -2.72 17.83
N ALA A 238 -13.37 -3.92 18.20
CA ALA A 238 -13.81 -4.92 17.24
C ALA A 238 -15.00 -4.43 16.41
N GLY A 239 -15.95 -3.73 17.05
CA GLY A 239 -17.09 -3.12 16.36
C GLY A 239 -16.67 -2.13 15.28
N ALA A 240 -15.75 -1.21 15.60
CA ALA A 240 -15.24 -0.22 14.63
C ALA A 240 -14.49 -0.90 13.48
N ILE A 241 -13.57 -1.82 13.77
CA ILE A 241 -12.77 -2.53 12.75
C ILE A 241 -13.64 -3.39 11.84
N ASN A 242 -14.66 -4.06 12.37
CA ASN A 242 -15.53 -4.94 11.59
C ASN A 242 -16.51 -4.16 10.69
N ALA A 243 -16.89 -2.95 11.08
CA ALA A 243 -17.80 -2.11 10.32
C ALA A 243 -17.16 -1.50 9.05
N VAL A 244 -15.85 -1.58 8.88
CA VAL A 244 -15.13 -0.91 7.78
C VAL A 244 -14.22 -1.84 6.99
N SER A 245 -13.98 -1.47 5.73
CA SER A 245 -13.00 -2.11 4.85
C SER A 245 -11.59 -1.60 5.11
N GLY A 246 -10.57 -2.34 4.65
CA GLY A 246 -9.18 -1.89 4.73
C GLY A 246 -8.91 -0.60 3.94
N GLU A 247 -9.60 -0.43 2.81
CA GLU A 247 -9.53 0.76 1.98
C GLU A 247 -10.11 1.98 2.70
N GLN A 248 -11.21 1.83 3.45
CA GLN A 248 -11.76 2.91 4.28
C GLN A 248 -10.77 3.32 5.39
N ILE A 249 -10.15 2.35 6.07
CA ILE A 249 -9.13 2.63 7.10
C ILE A 249 -7.93 3.35 6.47
N LEU A 250 -7.40 2.82 5.38
CA LEU A 250 -6.25 3.39 4.68
C LEU A 250 -6.56 4.81 4.20
N LYS A 251 -7.76 5.06 3.67
CA LYS A 251 -8.18 6.39 3.23
C LYS A 251 -8.16 7.41 4.37
N GLU A 252 -8.69 7.07 5.55
CA GLU A 252 -8.65 7.99 6.70
C GLU A 252 -7.21 8.27 7.17
N ILE A 253 -6.31 7.29 7.09
CA ILE A 253 -4.89 7.47 7.40
C ILE A 253 -4.24 8.44 6.39
N VAL A 254 -4.49 8.24 5.10
CA VAL A 254 -3.98 9.08 4.01
C VAL A 254 -4.51 10.51 4.12
N ASP A 255 -5.81 10.66 4.35
CA ASP A 255 -6.47 11.97 4.52
C ASP A 255 -5.93 12.70 5.75
N ALA A 256 -5.71 11.99 6.86
CA ALA A 256 -5.12 12.55 8.07
C ALA A 256 -3.68 13.01 7.84
N ALA A 257 -2.88 12.24 7.09
CA ALA A 257 -1.50 12.59 6.76
C ALA A 257 -1.39 13.79 5.80
N GLY A 258 -2.44 14.06 5.01
CA GLY A 258 -2.51 15.20 4.08
C GLY A 258 -2.97 16.52 4.70
N LYS A 259 -3.68 16.48 5.84
CA LYS A 259 -4.13 17.68 6.54
C LYS A 259 -2.94 18.28 7.32
N SER A 260 -2.39 19.39 6.82
CA SER A 260 -1.29 20.11 7.47
C SER A 260 -1.61 20.42 8.94
N GLY A 261 -0.66 20.05 9.80
CA GLY A 261 -0.79 20.14 11.25
C GLY A 261 -0.45 18.80 11.86
N ALA A 262 0.84 18.56 12.11
CA ALA A 262 1.27 17.62 13.14
C ALA A 262 0.79 18.17 14.49
N ALA A 263 -0.54 18.18 14.72
CA ALA A 263 -1.08 18.40 16.04
C ALA A 263 -0.39 17.37 16.92
N GLY A 264 0.24 17.84 18.00
CA GLY A 264 0.73 16.96 19.03
C GLY A 264 -0.36 15.97 19.43
N GLY A 265 0.05 14.85 20.00
CA GLY A 265 -0.93 13.85 20.40
C GLY A 265 -2.00 14.43 21.32
N GLN A 266 -3.23 13.93 21.17
CA GLN A 266 -4.40 14.40 21.88
C GLN A 266 -5.09 13.22 22.54
N GLN A 267 -5.62 13.43 23.74
CA GLN A 267 -6.54 12.45 24.33
C GLN A 267 -7.76 12.24 23.40
N ALA A 268 -8.32 11.04 23.41
CA ALA A 268 -9.36 10.62 22.46
C ALA A 268 -10.55 11.61 22.34
N ALA A 269 -11.02 12.17 23.46
CA ALA A 269 -12.14 13.11 23.45
C ALA A 269 -11.86 14.44 22.73
N ALA A 270 -10.58 14.83 22.62
CA ALA A 270 -10.13 16.07 21.98
C ALA A 270 -9.43 15.83 20.63
N ALA A 271 -9.23 14.57 20.25
CA ALA A 271 -8.55 14.23 19.01
C ALA A 271 -9.39 14.67 17.79
N THR A 272 -8.72 15.31 16.85
CA THR A 272 -9.34 15.89 15.64
C THR A 272 -9.12 15.02 14.40
N ASN A 273 -8.20 14.07 14.47
CA ASN A 273 -7.86 13.18 13.38
C ASN A 273 -7.23 11.87 13.91
N PRO A 274 -7.19 10.80 13.09
CA PRO A 274 -6.60 9.53 13.47
C PRO A 274 -5.15 9.58 13.97
N ILE A 275 -4.32 10.49 13.44
CA ILE A 275 -2.91 10.62 13.84
C ILE A 275 -2.83 11.17 15.27
N SER A 276 -3.52 12.27 15.59
CA SER A 276 -3.46 12.84 16.94
C SER A 276 -4.05 11.90 17.99
N ALA A 277 -5.11 11.16 17.63
CA ALA A 277 -5.66 10.08 18.45
C ALA A 277 -4.67 8.93 18.68
N ALA A 278 -4.00 8.47 17.62
CA ALA A 278 -3.02 7.39 17.70
C ALA A 278 -1.77 7.79 18.50
N ILE A 279 -1.33 9.04 18.44
CA ILE A 279 -0.27 9.53 19.34
C ILE A 279 -0.78 9.58 20.78
N GLY A 280 -2.03 10.00 20.99
CA GLY A 280 -2.62 10.09 22.34
C GLY A 280 -1.97 11.18 23.19
N ALA A 281 -2.34 11.26 24.45
CA ALA A 281 -1.71 12.18 25.40
C ALA A 281 -1.15 11.39 26.58
N ASP A 282 -0.16 11.94 27.28
CA ASP A 282 0.41 11.31 28.48
C ASP A 282 -0.63 11.17 29.58
N GLN A 283 -1.61 12.07 29.63
CA GLN A 283 -2.75 12.00 30.54
C GLN A 283 -4.03 12.26 29.76
N GLY A 284 -5.12 11.63 30.19
CA GLY A 284 -6.43 11.84 29.60
C GLY A 284 -7.13 10.54 29.27
N ASN A 285 -8.45 10.60 29.17
CA ASN A 285 -9.34 9.48 28.90
C ASN A 285 -10.63 10.02 28.28
N GLY A 286 -11.33 9.18 27.52
CA GLY A 286 -12.65 9.51 27.01
C GLY A 286 -12.99 8.77 25.73
N ALA A 287 -14.28 8.74 25.41
CA ALA A 287 -14.74 8.33 24.10
C ALA A 287 -14.27 9.33 23.03
N PHE A 288 -14.12 8.86 21.80
CA PHE A 288 -14.01 9.74 20.64
C PHE A 288 -15.27 10.59 20.48
N THR A 289 -15.14 11.81 19.95
CA THR A 289 -16.28 12.71 19.80
C THR A 289 -16.50 13.09 18.34
N ALA A 290 -17.69 13.62 18.05
CA ALA A 290 -17.96 14.25 16.76
C ALA A 290 -17.20 15.59 16.61
N ALA A 291 -16.89 16.24 17.73
CA ALA A 291 -16.25 17.54 17.76
C ALA A 291 -14.85 17.49 17.16
N GLY A 292 -14.43 18.58 16.51
CA GLY A 292 -13.06 18.73 16.04
C GLY A 292 -12.63 17.85 14.86
N GLY A 293 -13.50 17.04 14.26
CA GLY A 293 -13.13 16.27 13.05
C GLY A 293 -13.89 14.96 12.84
N GLY A 294 -14.92 14.66 13.64
CA GLY A 294 -15.73 13.46 13.46
C GLY A 294 -15.02 12.16 13.85
N MET A 295 -14.19 12.18 14.90
CA MET A 295 -13.43 11.00 15.33
C MET A 295 -14.29 9.82 15.79
N ASN A 296 -15.57 10.04 16.06
CA ASN A 296 -16.54 9.00 16.39
C ASN A 296 -17.06 8.20 15.18
N GLN A 297 -16.49 8.37 13.98
CA GLN A 297 -16.77 7.54 12.81
C GLN A 297 -15.96 6.24 12.85
N ASN A 298 -16.55 5.10 12.47
CA ASN A 298 -15.87 3.80 12.55
C ASN A 298 -14.55 3.78 11.78
N SER A 299 -14.49 4.41 10.60
CA SER A 299 -13.29 4.49 9.76
C SER A 299 -12.14 5.21 10.48
N LYS A 300 -12.44 6.32 11.16
CA LYS A 300 -11.44 7.12 11.90
C LYS A 300 -11.02 6.48 13.21
N VAL A 301 -11.96 5.88 13.94
CA VAL A 301 -11.66 5.04 15.12
C VAL A 301 -10.73 3.90 14.71
N ALA A 302 -11.07 3.18 13.64
CA ALA A 302 -10.27 2.11 13.10
C ALA A 302 -8.87 2.57 12.66
N ALA A 303 -8.77 3.71 11.97
CA ALA A 303 -7.50 4.29 11.57
C ALA A 303 -6.60 4.66 12.77
N ALA A 304 -7.18 5.23 13.83
CA ALA A 304 -6.44 5.53 15.05
C ALA A 304 -5.92 4.25 15.72
N ILE A 305 -6.75 3.20 15.80
CA ILE A 305 -6.38 1.90 16.36
C ILE A 305 -5.23 1.29 15.56
N VAL A 306 -5.35 1.29 14.23
CA VAL A 306 -4.34 0.71 13.33
C VAL A 306 -3.01 1.45 13.44
N LEU A 307 -3.02 2.79 13.37
CA LEU A 307 -1.81 3.60 13.53
C LEU A 307 -1.13 3.38 14.87
N ARG A 308 -1.91 3.37 15.97
CA ARG A 308 -1.40 3.06 17.32
C ARG A 308 -0.77 1.67 17.39
N GLY A 309 -1.43 0.68 16.78
CA GLY A 309 -0.95 -0.69 16.75
C GLY A 309 0.40 -0.84 16.04
N MET A 310 0.59 -0.13 14.93
CA MET A 310 1.83 -0.17 14.14
C MET A 310 2.98 0.67 14.74
N ALA A 311 2.66 1.77 15.41
CA ALA A 311 3.65 2.75 15.86
C ALA A 311 4.45 2.32 17.08
N LYS A 312 5.71 2.77 17.15
CA LYS A 312 6.57 2.63 18.32
C LYS A 312 5.86 3.19 19.57
N ASP A 313 6.00 2.46 20.67
CA ASP A 313 5.40 2.74 21.98
C ASP A 313 3.87 2.79 22.02
N GLY A 314 3.19 2.51 20.90
CA GLY A 314 1.74 2.38 20.86
C GLY A 314 1.23 1.17 21.65
N LYS A 315 0.40 1.46 22.65
CA LYS A 315 -0.25 0.50 23.55
C LYS A 315 -1.74 0.82 23.67
N PHE A 316 -2.51 -0.13 24.17
CA PHE A 316 -3.93 0.04 24.51
C PHE A 316 -4.14 -0.29 25.99
N ALA A 317 -4.88 0.55 26.71
CA ALA A 317 -5.14 0.38 28.14
C ALA A 317 -6.56 -0.13 28.39
N VAL A 318 -6.66 -1.11 29.29
CA VAL A 318 -7.93 -1.65 29.78
C VAL A 318 -7.90 -1.75 31.30
N THR A 319 -9.07 -1.74 31.94
CA THR A 319 -9.16 -1.99 33.38
C THR A 319 -8.61 -3.36 33.76
N ASN A 320 -8.23 -3.59 35.02
CA ASN A 320 -7.73 -4.91 35.45
C ASN A 320 -8.74 -6.04 35.17
N ALA A 321 -10.03 -5.79 35.39
CA ALA A 321 -11.09 -6.74 35.07
C ALA A 321 -11.20 -6.98 33.55
N ALA A 322 -11.07 -5.94 32.74
CA ALA A 322 -11.10 -6.05 31.28
C ALA A 322 -9.84 -6.70 30.72
N HIS A 323 -8.68 -6.54 31.36
CA HIS A 323 -7.44 -7.22 30.96
C HIS A 323 -7.58 -8.73 31.05
N ALA A 324 -8.18 -9.23 32.13
CA ALA A 324 -8.44 -10.65 32.31
C ALA A 324 -9.40 -11.24 31.27
N ASN A 325 -10.36 -10.44 30.79
CA ASN A 325 -11.50 -10.95 30.00
C ASN A 325 -11.48 -10.55 28.51
N HIS A 326 -10.80 -9.46 28.15
CA HIS A 326 -10.93 -8.82 26.83
C HIS A 326 -9.60 -8.42 26.17
N LYS A 327 -8.45 -8.63 26.81
CA LYS A 327 -7.13 -8.31 26.19
C LYS A 327 -6.95 -8.96 24.82
N ASP A 328 -7.37 -10.23 24.69
CA ASP A 328 -7.21 -10.98 23.45
C ASP A 328 -8.20 -10.49 22.38
N GLY A 329 -9.40 -10.08 22.79
CA GLY A 329 -10.38 -9.47 21.89
C GLY A 329 -9.91 -8.13 21.31
N VAL A 330 -9.34 -7.26 22.15
CA VAL A 330 -8.74 -5.99 21.69
C VAL A 330 -7.55 -6.28 20.78
N LYS A 331 -6.66 -7.19 21.19
CA LYS A 331 -5.49 -7.60 20.41
C LYS A 331 -5.89 -8.10 19.03
N SER A 332 -6.83 -9.03 18.93
CA SER A 332 -7.33 -9.55 17.65
C SER A 332 -8.00 -8.48 16.79
N ALA A 333 -8.72 -7.53 17.39
CA ALA A 333 -9.30 -6.40 16.64
C ALA A 333 -8.20 -5.53 16.01
N VAL A 334 -7.14 -5.21 16.76
CA VAL A 334 -5.99 -4.44 16.26
C VAL A 334 -5.29 -5.21 15.13
N GLU A 335 -5.03 -6.50 15.32
CA GLU A 335 -4.39 -7.36 14.32
C GLU A 335 -5.20 -7.42 13.02
N SER A 336 -6.51 -7.61 13.13
CA SER A 336 -7.42 -7.59 11.98
C SER A 336 -7.39 -6.25 11.25
N GLY A 337 -7.41 -5.14 11.99
CA GLY A 337 -7.34 -3.80 11.43
C GLY A 337 -6.04 -3.53 10.67
N VAL A 338 -4.91 -3.91 11.26
CA VAL A 338 -3.58 -3.76 10.65
C VAL A 338 -3.51 -4.61 9.38
N ASN A 339 -3.94 -5.87 9.43
CA ASN A 339 -3.97 -6.75 8.28
C ASN A 339 -4.84 -6.20 7.14
N LYS A 340 -6.08 -5.74 7.44
CA LYS A 340 -6.97 -5.10 6.46
C LYS A 340 -6.29 -3.91 5.77
N THR A 341 -5.66 -3.03 6.54
CA THR A 341 -4.99 -1.83 6.02
C THR A 341 -3.80 -2.17 5.14
N ILE A 342 -2.97 -3.12 5.57
CA ILE A 342 -1.80 -3.60 4.82
C ILE A 342 -2.21 -4.32 3.52
N LEU A 343 -3.30 -5.09 3.55
CA LEU A 343 -3.88 -5.72 2.36
C LEU A 343 -4.36 -4.66 1.36
N ALA A 344 -5.06 -3.63 1.83
CA ALA A 344 -5.52 -2.52 0.99
C ALA A 344 -4.34 -1.78 0.33
N LEU A 345 -3.30 -1.45 1.12
CA LEU A 345 -2.10 -0.79 0.61
C LEU A 345 -1.36 -1.65 -0.42
N THR A 346 -1.23 -2.94 -0.15
CA THR A 346 -0.63 -3.91 -1.10
C THR A 346 -1.45 -3.99 -2.39
N GLY A 347 -2.78 -3.93 -2.29
CA GLY A 347 -3.68 -3.87 -3.44
C GLY A 347 -3.41 -2.66 -4.32
N ILE A 348 -3.24 -1.48 -3.74
CA ILE A 348 -2.91 -0.24 -4.48
C ILE A 348 -1.57 -0.36 -5.21
N VAL A 349 -0.53 -0.84 -4.53
CA VAL A 349 0.80 -1.04 -5.15
C VAL A 349 0.69 -2.01 -6.32
N LYS A 350 -0.06 -3.11 -6.16
CA LYS A 350 -0.32 -4.07 -7.23
C LYS A 350 -1.04 -3.45 -8.42
N GLU A 351 -2.10 -2.68 -8.18
CA GLU A 351 -2.84 -2.00 -9.26
C GLU A 351 -1.98 -0.99 -10.02
N ALA A 352 -1.07 -0.28 -9.34
CA ALA A 352 -0.13 0.63 -9.97
C ALA A 352 0.91 -0.10 -10.82
N VAL A 353 1.49 -1.19 -10.30
CA VAL A 353 2.41 -2.06 -11.06
C VAL A 353 1.71 -2.64 -12.29
N ASP A 354 0.48 -3.14 -12.15
CA ASP A 354 -0.32 -3.69 -13.26
C ASP A 354 -0.62 -2.61 -14.33
N ALA A 355 -0.97 -1.40 -13.91
CA ALA A 355 -1.18 -0.26 -14.81
C ALA A 355 0.10 0.14 -15.56
N GLY A 356 1.23 0.15 -14.84
CA GLY A 356 2.55 0.35 -15.42
C GLY A 356 2.85 -0.70 -16.50
N LEU A 357 2.78 -1.98 -16.15
CA LEU A 357 3.07 -3.07 -17.09
C LEU A 357 2.21 -3.00 -18.35
N LYS A 358 0.93 -2.64 -18.21
CA LYS A 358 0.03 -2.42 -19.37
C LYS A 358 0.54 -1.33 -20.32
N THR A 359 1.19 -0.30 -19.79
CA THR A 359 1.80 0.79 -20.57
C THR A 359 2.97 0.27 -21.40
N ILE A 360 3.89 -0.52 -20.81
CA ILE A 360 4.99 -1.18 -21.57
C ILE A 360 4.42 -2.06 -22.68
N VAL A 361 3.42 -2.90 -22.38
CA VAL A 361 2.81 -3.79 -23.37
C VAL A 361 2.22 -3.00 -24.53
N THR A 362 1.60 -1.85 -24.26
CA THR A 362 1.00 -1.01 -25.29
C THR A 362 2.08 -0.36 -26.15
N ALA A 363 3.17 0.12 -25.55
CA ALA A 363 4.32 0.67 -26.27
C ALA A 363 4.97 -0.39 -27.19
N VAL A 364 5.19 -1.60 -26.66
CA VAL A 364 5.69 -2.76 -27.41
C VAL A 364 4.79 -3.10 -28.60
N LYS A 365 3.47 -3.19 -28.39
CA LYS A 365 2.53 -3.51 -29.47
C LYS A 365 2.55 -2.46 -30.58
N SER A 366 2.68 -1.20 -30.20
CA SER A 366 2.76 -0.09 -31.14
C SER A 366 4.07 -0.13 -31.94
N ALA A 367 5.19 -0.51 -31.30
CA ALA A 367 6.48 -0.72 -31.95
C ALA A 367 6.47 -1.89 -32.96
N GLY A 368 5.77 -2.99 -32.66
CA GLY A 368 5.70 -4.16 -33.55
C GLY A 368 4.65 -4.08 -34.67
N GLY A 369 3.67 -3.16 -34.57
CA GLY A 369 2.55 -3.05 -35.52
C GLY A 369 2.87 -2.31 -36.83
N ASP A 370 3.95 -1.53 -36.88
CA ASP A 370 4.25 -0.66 -38.02
C ASP A 370 4.93 -1.39 -39.20
N ASN A 371 5.45 -2.61 -38.98
CA ASN A 371 6.09 -3.42 -40.03
C ASN A 371 5.13 -4.02 -41.07
N THR A 372 3.82 -3.75 -41.01
CA THR A 372 2.84 -4.28 -41.97
C THR A 372 2.29 -3.25 -42.96
N LYS A 373 2.64 -1.96 -42.85
CA LYS A 373 2.21 -0.93 -43.80
C LYS A 373 3.23 -0.58 -44.89
N ALA A 374 4.44 -1.14 -44.84
CA ALA A 374 5.49 -0.90 -45.84
C ALA A 374 5.52 -1.91 -47.01
N LYS A 375 4.45 -2.70 -47.21
CA LYS A 375 4.27 -3.54 -48.40
C LYS A 375 2.90 -3.28 -49.01
N ASN A 376 2.81 -2.27 -49.87
CA ASN A 376 1.92 -2.27 -51.04
C ASN A 376 2.44 -1.28 -52.07
#